data_AF-A0A7S2ES04-F1
#
_entry.id   AF-A0A7S2ES04-F1
#
_cell.length_a   1.000
_cell.length_b   1.000
_cell.length_c   1.000
_cell.angle_alpha   90.00
_cell.angle_beta   90.00
_cell.angle_gamma   90.00
#
_symmetry.space_group_name_H-M   'P 1'
#
loop_
_entity.id
_entity.type
_entity.pdbx_description
1 polymer ?
#
loop_
_entity_poly.entity_id
_entity_poly.type
_entity_poly.pdbx_seq_one_letter_code
_entity_poly.pdbx_strand_id
1 'polypeptide(L)'
;KHTEEELWSFANDDLRAMSDYLGDKEWFFGGNEATTMDCVLFGHITQFLYMPLDFPQKAFLRNKCPNVVGFVERFKSRYWPDWKEKCKMVTPLPMATTQAQ
;
A
#
# COMPACT_ATOMS: atom_id res chain seq x y z
N LYS A 1 -23.39 12.33 -0.81
CA LYS A 1 -21.96 12.64 -0.64
C LYS A 1 -21.57 12.16 0.76
N HIS A 2 -20.48 11.41 0.91
CA HIS A 2 -20.02 10.87 2.19
C HIS A 2 -19.09 11.86 2.90
N THR A 3 -19.03 11.80 4.23
CA THR A 3 -18.04 12.56 5.02
C THR A 3 -16.65 11.90 4.92
N GLU A 4 -15.58 12.63 5.24
CA GLU A 4 -14.21 12.06 5.24
C GLU A 4 -14.09 10.88 6.22
N GLU A 5 -14.75 10.97 7.37
CA GLU A 5 -14.78 9.93 8.38
C GLU A 5 -15.47 8.65 7.90
N GLU A 6 -16.61 8.79 7.18
CA GLU A 6 -17.29 7.65 6.54
C GLU A 6 -16.42 7.00 5.47
N LEU A 7 -15.73 7.81 4.65
CA LEU A 7 -14.81 7.30 3.62
C LEU A 7 -13.63 6.54 4.25
N TRP A 8 -13.10 7.01 5.37
CA TRP A 8 -12.03 6.31 6.09
C TRP A 8 -12.53 5.00 6.71
N SER A 9 -13.77 4.95 7.20
CA SER A 9 -14.38 3.72 7.70
C SER A 9 -14.45 2.67 6.60
N PHE A 10 -14.91 3.02 5.40
CA PHE A 10 -15.01 2.06 4.29
C PHE A 10 -13.65 1.46 3.93
N ALA A 11 -12.61 2.30 3.80
CA ALA A 11 -11.26 1.82 3.54
C ALA A 11 -10.75 0.91 4.67
N ASN A 12 -11.05 1.22 5.93
CA ASN A 12 -10.65 0.39 7.07
C ASN A 12 -11.38 -0.96 7.09
N ASP A 13 -12.66 -0.98 6.70
CA ASP A 13 -13.45 -2.20 6.60
C ASP A 13 -12.94 -3.10 5.47
N ASP A 14 -12.57 -2.54 4.32
CA ASP A 14 -11.92 -3.27 3.22
C ASP A 14 -10.55 -3.84 3.65
N LEU A 15 -9.75 -3.05 4.36
CA LEU A 15 -8.45 -3.50 4.89
C LEU A 15 -8.61 -4.62 5.92
N ARG A 16 -9.66 -4.57 6.75
CA ARG A 16 -9.99 -5.63 7.68
C ARG A 16 -10.45 -6.88 6.95
N ALA A 17 -11.33 -6.76 5.95
CA ALA A 17 -11.75 -7.89 5.12
C ALA A 17 -10.57 -8.55 4.41
N MET A 18 -9.61 -7.76 3.92
CA MET A 18 -8.34 -8.29 3.38
C MET A 18 -7.53 -9.01 4.46
N SER A 19 -7.37 -8.43 5.64
CA SER A 19 -6.68 -9.07 6.77
C SER A 19 -7.30 -10.43 7.12
N ASP A 20 -8.62 -10.47 7.25
CA ASP A 20 -9.37 -11.69 7.58
C ASP A 20 -9.28 -12.72 6.46
N TYR A 21 -9.38 -12.28 5.21
CA TYR A 21 -9.28 -13.15 4.05
C TYR A 21 -7.86 -13.71 3.86
N LEU A 22 -6.81 -12.94 4.16
CA LEU A 22 -5.43 -13.42 4.12
C LEU A 22 -5.19 -14.45 5.22
N GLY A 23 -5.66 -14.17 6.44
CA GLY A 23 -5.40 -15.02 7.61
C GLY A 23 -3.90 -15.31 7.76
N ASP A 24 -3.57 -16.60 7.83
CA ASP A 24 -2.20 -17.11 7.95
C ASP A 24 -1.56 -17.49 6.59
N LYS A 25 -2.26 -17.26 5.47
CA LYS A 25 -1.75 -17.61 4.14
C LYS A 25 -0.55 -16.74 3.78
N GLU A 26 0.36 -17.32 2.99
CA GLU A 26 1.50 -16.56 2.47
C GLU A 26 1.02 -15.49 1.46
N TRP A 27 0.12 -15.89 0.55
CA TRP A 27 -0.51 -15.06 -0.49
C TRP A 27 -2.04 -15.12 -0.37
N PHE A 28 -2.73 -14.09 -0.86
CA PHE A 28 -4.19 -14.01 -0.80
C PHE A 28 -4.86 -15.08 -1.67
N PHE A 29 -4.38 -15.20 -2.91
CA PHE A 29 -4.99 -16.02 -3.96
C PHE A 29 -4.06 -17.11 -4.51
N GLY A 30 -2.86 -17.26 -3.94
CA GLY A 30 -1.85 -18.22 -4.40
C GLY A 30 -1.34 -19.14 -3.30
N GLY A 31 -0.95 -20.37 -3.69
CA GLY A 31 -0.30 -21.34 -2.81
C GLY A 31 1.16 -20.96 -2.53
N ASN A 32 2.08 -21.45 -3.36
CA ASN A 32 3.52 -21.19 -3.19
C ASN A 32 4.03 -19.95 -3.96
N GLU A 33 3.20 -19.37 -4.83
CA GLU A 33 3.52 -18.22 -5.68
C GLU A 33 2.40 -17.18 -5.64
N ALA A 34 2.77 -15.91 -5.82
CA ALA A 34 1.81 -14.82 -5.97
C ALA A 34 1.06 -14.89 -7.31
N THR A 35 -0.22 -14.58 -7.29
CA THR A 35 -1.07 -14.47 -8.50
C THR A 35 -1.18 -13.03 -8.98
N THR A 36 -1.79 -12.82 -10.14
CA THR A 36 -2.15 -11.49 -10.64
C THR A 36 -2.97 -10.69 -9.62
N MET A 37 -3.85 -11.34 -8.86
CA MET A 37 -4.66 -10.65 -7.87
C MET A 37 -3.82 -10.18 -6.68
N ASP A 38 -2.82 -10.97 -6.28
CA ASP A 38 -1.84 -10.55 -5.26
C ASP A 38 -1.04 -9.32 -5.74
N CYS A 39 -0.65 -9.27 -7.02
CA CYS A 39 0.01 -8.09 -7.59
C CYS A 39 -0.89 -6.84 -7.50
N VAL A 40 -2.19 -6.98 -7.79
CA VAL A 40 -3.16 -5.87 -7.72
C VAL A 40 -3.29 -5.38 -6.28
N LEU A 41 -3.46 -6.29 -5.32
CA LEU A 41 -3.55 -5.94 -3.90
C LEU A 41 -2.28 -5.26 -3.40
N PHE A 42 -1.11 -5.81 -3.75
CA PHE A 42 0.18 -5.19 -3.43
C PHE A 42 0.27 -3.75 -3.96
N GLY A 43 -0.12 -3.51 -5.22
CA GLY A 43 -0.13 -2.18 -5.82
C GLY A 43 -1.00 -1.17 -5.08
N HIS A 44 -2.16 -1.59 -4.56
CA HIS A 44 -3.04 -0.71 -3.80
C HIS A 44 -2.56 -0.48 -2.37
N ILE A 45 -2.17 -1.54 -1.65
CA ILE A 45 -1.79 -1.44 -0.23
C ILE A 45 -0.49 -0.65 -0.07
N THR A 46 0.45 -0.78 -1.00
CA THR A 46 1.71 -0.04 -0.96
C THR A 46 1.52 1.48 -1.03
N GLN A 47 0.43 1.98 -1.64
CA GLN A 47 0.12 3.41 -1.66
C GLN A 47 -0.08 3.95 -0.24
N PHE A 48 -0.85 3.26 0.61
CA PHE A 48 -1.05 3.67 2.00
C PHE A 48 0.26 3.60 2.82
N LEU A 49 1.13 2.65 2.53
CA LEU A 49 2.33 2.41 3.33
C LEU A 49 3.51 3.31 2.95
N TYR A 50 3.66 3.60 1.66
CA TYR A 50 4.90 4.15 1.10
C TYR A 50 4.75 5.49 0.39
N MET A 51 3.54 5.89 -0.01
CA MET A 51 3.36 7.21 -0.61
C MET A 51 3.63 8.29 0.46
N PRO A 52 4.24 9.44 0.10
CA PRO A 52 4.51 10.54 1.03
C PRO A 52 3.23 11.37 1.30
N LEU A 53 2.12 10.69 1.58
CA LEU A 53 0.84 11.26 1.97
C LEU A 53 0.44 10.70 3.33
N ASP A 54 -0.22 11.52 4.15
CA ASP A 54 -0.65 11.12 5.48
C ASP A 54 -2.05 10.52 5.43
N PHE A 55 -2.11 9.21 5.22
CA PHE A 55 -3.35 8.43 5.23
C PHE A 55 -3.55 7.74 6.59
N PRO A 56 -4.70 7.91 7.27
CA PRO A 56 -4.96 7.22 8.55
C PRO A 56 -4.90 5.69 8.43
N GLN A 57 -5.15 5.16 7.23
CA GLN A 57 -5.06 3.74 6.88
C GLN A 57 -3.65 3.16 7.12
N LYS A 58 -2.59 3.98 7.05
CA LYS A 58 -1.24 3.53 7.36
C LYS A 58 -1.11 3.07 8.81
N ALA A 59 -1.67 3.82 9.75
CA ALA A 59 -1.70 3.46 11.16
C ALA A 59 -2.63 2.26 11.40
N PHE A 60 -3.79 2.23 10.73
CA PHE A 60 -4.71 1.10 10.81
C PHE A 60 -4.07 -0.21 10.36
N LEU A 61 -3.41 -0.23 9.21
CA LEU A 61 -2.69 -1.40 8.69
C LEU A 61 -1.66 -1.92 9.70
N ARG A 62 -0.85 -1.03 10.27
CA ARG A 62 0.21 -1.42 11.23
C ARG A 62 -0.35 -1.94 12.55
N ASN A 63 -1.44 -1.36 13.03
CA ASN A 63 -1.97 -1.66 14.36
C ASN A 63 -3.03 -2.77 14.35
N LYS A 64 -3.76 -2.94 13.25
CA LYS A 64 -4.95 -3.81 13.17
C LYS A 64 -4.85 -4.88 12.09
N CYS A 65 -4.00 -4.71 11.08
CA CYS A 65 -3.83 -5.67 9.98
C CYS A 65 -2.35 -6.01 9.73
N PRO A 66 -1.58 -6.42 10.77
CA PRO A 66 -0.13 -6.64 10.63
C PRO A 66 0.23 -7.77 9.67
N ASN A 67 -0.65 -8.76 9.48
CA ASN A 67 -0.47 -9.82 8.48
C ASN A 67 -0.48 -9.28 7.05
N VAL A 68 -1.31 -8.27 6.75
CA VAL A 68 -1.34 -7.58 5.45
C VAL A 68 -0.05 -6.79 5.22
N VAL A 69 0.46 -6.12 6.26
CA VAL A 69 1.78 -5.48 6.19
C VAL A 69 2.87 -6.52 5.92
N GLY A 70 2.80 -7.68 6.59
CA GLY A 70 3.70 -8.81 6.36
C GLY A 70 3.63 -9.34 4.92
N PHE A 71 2.44 -9.44 4.32
CA PHE A 71 2.27 -9.77 2.91
C PHE A 71 3.01 -8.77 2.01
N VAL A 72 2.86 -7.47 2.24
CA VAL A 72 3.55 -6.44 1.43
C VAL A 72 5.07 -6.57 1.56
N GLU A 73 5.59 -6.80 2.76
CA GLU A 73 7.03 -7.00 2.97
C GLU A 73 7.56 -8.26 2.29
N ARG A 74 6.82 -9.38 2.34
CA ARG A 74 7.18 -10.61 1.62
C ARG A 74 7.18 -10.40 0.11
N PHE A 75 6.13 -9.78 -0.42
CA PHE A 75 6.01 -9.50 -1.86
C PHE A 75 7.16 -8.62 -2.34
N LYS A 76 7.42 -7.52 -1.63
CA LYS A 76 8.52 -6.59 -1.91
C LYS A 76 9.86 -7.31 -1.89
N SER A 77 10.13 -8.10 -0.87
CA SER A 77 11.42 -8.81 -0.73
C SER A 77 11.64 -9.85 -1.83
N ARG A 78 10.57 -10.54 -2.25
CA ARG A 78 10.63 -11.61 -3.27
C ARG A 78 10.78 -11.08 -4.69
N TYR A 79 10.01 -10.04 -5.05
CA TYR A 79 9.90 -9.58 -6.44
C TYR A 79 10.57 -8.22 -6.71
N TRP A 80 10.90 -7.45 -5.66
CA TRP A 80 11.61 -6.17 -5.74
C TRP A 80 12.77 -6.09 -4.73
N PRO A 81 13.80 -6.94 -4.85
CA PRO A 81 14.95 -6.89 -3.95
C PRO A 81 15.69 -5.54 -4.00
N ASP A 82 15.57 -4.81 -5.10
CA ASP A 82 16.12 -3.48 -5.35
C ASP A 82 15.13 -2.34 -5.08
N TRP A 83 14.07 -2.56 -4.29
CA TRP A 83 12.99 -1.59 -4.02
C TRP A 83 13.49 -0.16 -3.71
N LYS A 84 14.49 -0.04 -2.81
CA LYS A 84 15.03 1.28 -2.42
C LYS A 84 15.65 2.02 -3.61
N GLU A 85 16.25 1.31 -4.54
CA GLU A 85 16.84 1.90 -5.73
C GLU A 85 15.77 2.39 -6.71
N LYS A 86 14.74 1.58 -6.93
CA LYS A 86 13.63 1.93 -7.83
C LYS A 86 12.75 3.06 -7.30
N CYS A 87 12.60 3.15 -5.98
CA CYS A 87 11.77 4.16 -5.32
C CYS A 87 12.56 5.40 -4.87
N LYS A 88 13.77 5.64 -5.40
CA LYS A 88 14.48 6.90 -5.16
C LYS A 88 13.56 8.06 -5.60
N MET A 89 13.28 8.97 -4.67
CA MET A 89 12.54 10.18 -4.97
C MET A 89 13.27 10.93 -6.09
N VAL A 90 12.61 11.12 -7.23
CA VAL A 90 13.10 12.06 -8.24
C VAL A 90 12.98 13.43 -7.59
N THR A 91 14.11 14.15 -7.47
CA THR A 91 14.10 15.56 -7.07
C THR A 91 13.06 16.27 -7.93
N PRO A 92 12.07 16.97 -7.33
CA PRO A 92 11.09 17.70 -8.13
C PRO A 92 11.84 18.55 -9.15
N LEU A 93 11.46 18.47 -10.43
CA LEU A 93 11.93 19.41 -11.43
C LEU A 93 11.76 20.82 -10.82
N PRO A 94 12.79 21.67 -10.81
CA PRO A 94 12.63 23.04 -10.32
C PRO A 94 11.42 23.62 -11.04
N MET A 95 10.38 23.98 -10.28
CA MET A 95 9.20 24.63 -10.85
C MET A 95 9.73 25.84 -11.61
N ALA A 96 9.53 25.87 -12.93
CA ALA A 96 9.92 27.00 -13.74
C ALA A 96 9.24 28.23 -13.12
N THR A 97 10.02 29.11 -12.53
CA THR A 97 9.53 30.39 -12.03
C THR A 97 9.07 31.15 -13.27
N THR A 98 7.76 31.14 -13.53
CA THR A 98 7.16 32.06 -14.49
C THR A 98 7.47 33.45 -13.99
N GLN A 99 8.48 34.08 -14.57
CA GLN A 99 8.67 35.52 -14.44
C GLN A 99 7.48 36.16 -15.15
N ALA A 100 6.56 36.71 -14.37
CA ALA A 100 5.55 37.62 -14.88
C ALA A 100 6.29 38.83 -15.46
N GLN A 101 6.15 39.03 -16.77
CA GLN A 101 6.43 40.29 -17.45
C GLN A 101 5.14 41.10 -17.52
#